data_AF-A0A093I8F8-F1
#
_entry.id   AF-A0A093I8F8-F1
#
_cell.length_a   1.000
_cell.length_b   1.000
_cell.length_c   1.000
_cell.angle_alpha   90.00
_cell.angle_beta   90.00
_cell.angle_gamma   90.00
#
_symmetry.space_group_name_H-M   'P 1'
#
loop_
_entity.id
_entity.type
_entity.pdbx_description
1 polymer ?
#
loop_
_entity_poly.entity_id
_entity_poly.type
_entity_poly.pdbx_seq_one_letter_code
_entity_poly.pdbx_strand_id
1 'polypeptide(L)'
;IDSPTNDEGLQRALQFAMEEYNKASNDVYSSRVVRIISAKRQIVSGIKYIMKVEIGRTTCPKPATDLQSCAFHDAPQMAKHTICTFVVYTVPWLNQTKLLDSSCK
;
A
#
# COMPACT_ATOMS: atom_id res chain seq x y z
N ILE A 1 13.50 -15.73 11.44
CA ILE A 1 13.67 -14.46 10.70
C ILE A 1 12.53 -14.42 9.71
N ASP A 2 11.40 -13.85 10.11
CA ASP A 2 10.21 -13.81 9.25
C ASP A 2 10.42 -12.71 8.22
N SER A 3 10.58 -13.11 6.95
CA SER A 3 10.64 -12.16 5.84
C SER A 3 9.31 -11.40 5.78
N PRO A 4 9.31 -10.05 5.72
CA PRO A 4 8.08 -9.26 5.63
C PRO A 4 7.21 -9.66 4.43
N THR A 5 7.77 -10.30 3.41
CA THR A 5 7.02 -10.77 2.24
C THR A 5 6.10 -11.97 2.51
N ASN A 6 6.35 -12.77 3.55
CA ASN A 6 5.62 -14.02 3.81
C ASN A 6 4.49 -13.88 4.85
N ASP A 7 4.28 -12.70 5.44
CA ASP A 7 3.14 -12.44 6.34
C ASP A 7 1.90 -12.10 5.49
N GLU A 8 0.97 -13.04 5.34
CA GLU A 8 -0.29 -12.83 4.61
C GLU A 8 -1.11 -11.66 5.18
N GLY A 9 -1.06 -11.46 6.50
CA GLY A 9 -1.74 -10.36 7.18
C GLY A 9 -1.15 -9.01 6.78
N LEU A 10 0.17 -8.95 6.63
CA LEU A 10 0.85 -7.77 6.11
C LEU A 10 0.45 -7.50 4.65
N GLN A 11 0.42 -8.52 3.79
CA GLN A 11 0.05 -8.36 2.38
C GLN A 11 -1.39 -7.83 2.23
N ARG A 12 -2.33 -8.39 3.00
CA ARG A 12 -3.73 -7.90 3.01
C ARG A 12 -3.83 -6.47 3.54
N ALA A 13 -3.08 -6.13 4.60
CA ALA A 13 -3.03 -4.77 5.13
C ALA A 13 -2.46 -3.78 4.10
N LEU A 14 -1.41 -4.16 3.38
CA LEU A 14 -0.79 -3.34 2.34
C LEU A 14 -1.73 -3.14 1.15
N GLN A 15 -2.40 -4.20 0.70
CA GLN A 15 -3.41 -4.12 -0.36
C GLN A 15 -4.51 -3.13 0.01
N PHE A 16 -5.08 -3.28 1.21
CA PHE A 16 -6.09 -2.35 1.73
C PHE A 16 -5.59 -0.90 1.76
N ALA A 17 -4.36 -0.66 2.26
CA ALA A 17 -3.78 0.68 2.28
C ALA A 17 -3.62 1.29 0.88
N MET A 18 -3.20 0.50 -0.10
CA MET A 18 -3.02 0.96 -1.48
C MET A 18 -4.34 1.26 -2.17
N GLU A 19 -5.39 0.48 -1.90
CA GLU A 19 -6.73 0.76 -2.40
C GLU A 19 -7.25 2.11 -1.86
N GLU A 20 -7.12 2.33 -0.56
CA GLU A 20 -7.52 3.60 0.07
C GLU A 20 -6.67 4.79 -0.43
N TYR A 21 -5.35 4.61 -0.57
CA TYR A 21 -4.47 5.63 -1.15
C TYR A 21 -4.90 6.00 -2.58
N ASN A 22 -5.17 5.00 -3.43
CA ASN A 22 -5.57 5.24 -4.81
C ASN A 22 -6.93 5.94 -4.92
N LYS A 23 -7.89 5.60 -4.04
CA LYS A 23 -9.19 6.28 -3.96
C LYS A 23 -9.04 7.75 -3.51
N ALA A 24 -8.16 8.03 -2.57
CA ALA A 24 -7.96 9.37 -2.01
C ALA A 24 -7.06 10.27 -2.89
N SER A 25 -6.19 9.69 -3.71
CA SER A 25 -5.28 10.43 -4.58
C SER A 25 -6.01 11.06 -5.77
N ASN A 26 -5.74 12.35 -6.02
CA ASN A 26 -6.25 13.10 -7.19
C ASN A 26 -5.54 12.76 -8.51
N ASP A 27 -4.58 11.83 -8.49
CA ASP A 27 -3.91 11.37 -9.70
C ASP A 27 -4.90 10.58 -10.58
N VAL A 28 -4.87 10.85 -11.88
CA VAL A 28 -5.69 10.15 -12.89
C VAL A 28 -5.24 8.69 -13.01
N TYR A 29 -3.96 8.42 -12.74
CA TYR A 29 -3.38 7.10 -12.80
C TYR A 29 -3.32 6.44 -11.43
N SER A 30 -3.48 5.11 -11.42
CA SER A 30 -3.30 4.33 -10.21
C SER A 30 -1.82 4.20 -9.86
N SER A 31 -1.52 4.04 -8.58
CA SER A 31 -0.17 3.74 -8.08
C SER A 31 -0.10 2.31 -7.56
N ARG A 32 1.08 1.70 -7.70
CA ARG A 32 1.38 0.35 -7.21
C ARG A 32 2.64 0.35 -6.36
N VAL A 33 2.74 -0.58 -5.42
CA VAL A 33 3.96 -0.81 -4.65
C VAL A 33 5.07 -1.29 -5.58
N VAL A 34 6.20 -0.58 -5.58
CA VAL A 34 7.45 -1.01 -6.22
C VAL A 34 8.16 -1.99 -5.30
N ARG A 35 8.30 -1.63 -4.02
CA ARG A 35 8.90 -2.48 -2.98
C ARG A 35 8.50 -2.06 -1.58
N ILE A 36 8.59 -3.02 -0.66
CA ILE A 36 8.48 -2.77 0.78
C ILE A 36 9.87 -2.41 1.30
N ILE A 37 10.00 -1.20 1.88
CA ILE A 37 11.26 -0.72 2.47
C ILE A 37 11.40 -1.29 3.88
N SER A 38 10.32 -1.25 4.67
CA SER A 38 10.27 -1.84 6.00
C SER A 38 8.84 -2.12 6.42
N ALA A 39 8.64 -3.16 7.22
CA ALA A 39 7.35 -3.47 7.81
C ALA A 39 7.50 -3.83 9.29
N LYS A 40 6.54 -3.40 10.11
CA LYS A 40 6.48 -3.73 11.52
C LYS A 40 5.05 -4.15 11.90
N ARG A 41 4.94 -5.29 12.56
CA ARG A 41 3.70 -5.80 13.13
C ARG A 41 3.70 -5.59 14.64
N GLN A 42 2.57 -5.12 15.19
CA GLN A 42 2.37 -4.91 16.62
C GLN A 42 1.05 -5.55 17.05
N ILE A 43 1.11 -6.46 18.02
CA ILE A 43 -0.08 -7.04 18.66
C ILE A 43 -0.54 -6.10 19.77
N VAL A 44 -1.79 -5.69 19.73
CA VAL A 44 -2.46 -4.80 20.69
C VAL A 44 -3.88 -5.34 20.94
N SER A 45 -4.89 -4.50 21.19
CA SER A 45 -6.31 -4.89 21.14
C SER A 45 -6.83 -5.20 19.72
N GLY A 46 -5.96 -5.75 18.88
CA GLY A 46 -6.02 -5.91 17.42
C GLY A 46 -4.60 -6.11 16.90
N ILE A 47 -4.38 -5.89 15.60
CA ILE A 47 -3.05 -5.95 14.99
C ILE A 47 -2.79 -4.63 14.26
N LYS A 48 -1.68 -3.97 14.56
CA LYS A 48 -1.23 -2.76 13.86
C LYS A 48 -0.05 -3.11 12.95
N TYR A 49 -0.18 -2.79 11.67
CA TYR A 49 0.87 -2.89 10.66
C TYR A 49 1.36 -1.49 10.31
N ILE A 50 2.67 -1.27 10.45
CA ILE A 50 3.35 -0.03 10.05
C ILE A 50 4.23 -0.39 8.87
N MET A 51 3.91 0.17 7.71
CA MET A 51 4.51 -0.20 6.43
C MET A 51 5.13 1.03 5.79
N LYS A 52 6.43 0.98 5.52
CA LYS A 52 7.13 1.96 4.70
C LYS A 52 7.37 1.33 3.34
N VAL A 53 6.81 1.92 2.30
CA VAL A 53 6.83 1.38 0.95
C VAL A 53 7.23 2.44 -0.05
N GLU A 54 7.86 2.01 -1.13
CA GLU A 54 8.04 2.81 -2.33
C GLU A 54 6.88 2.49 -3.27
N ILE A 55 6.15 3.51 -3.69
CA ILE A 55 5.07 3.39 -4.68
C ILE A 55 5.47 4.08 -5.97
N GLY A 56 5.00 3.56 -7.09
CA GLY A 56 5.21 4.11 -8.41
C GLY A 56 3.89 4.28 -9.14
N ARG A 57 3.77 5.37 -9.91
CA ARG A 57 2.65 5.59 -10.81
C ARG A 57 2.64 4.55 -11.93
N THR A 58 1.48 3.96 -12.21
CA THR A 58 1.28 3.00 -13.29
C THR A 58 0.66 3.67 -14.51
N THR A 59 0.64 2.97 -15.65
CA THR A 59 -0.02 3.43 -16.88
C THR A 59 -1.54 3.29 -16.85
N CYS A 60 -2.09 2.66 -15.81
CA CYS A 60 -3.52 2.36 -15.72
C CYS A 60 -4.30 3.55 -15.14
N PRO A 61 -5.31 4.07 -15.85
CA PRO A 61 -6.19 5.10 -15.32
C PRO A 61 -7.06 4.53 -14.19
N LYS A 62 -7.52 5.40 -13.29
CA LYS A 62 -8.53 5.04 -12.27
C LYS A 62 -9.93 5.05 -12.89
N PRO A 63 -10.83 4.11 -12.52
CA PRO A 63 -10.58 2.95 -11.68
C PRO A 63 -9.90 1.82 -12.46
N ALA A 64 -8.83 1.24 -11.91
CA ALA A 64 -8.19 0.06 -12.46
C ALA A 64 -8.67 -1.18 -11.68
N THR A 65 -9.20 -2.17 -12.38
CA THR A 65 -9.70 -3.43 -11.80
C THR A 65 -8.59 -4.44 -11.52
N ASP A 66 -7.48 -4.38 -12.28
CA ASP A 66 -6.32 -5.23 -12.07
C ASP A 66 -5.03 -4.40 -12.04
N LEU A 67 -4.60 -4.02 -10.84
CA LEU A 67 -3.36 -3.28 -10.64
C LEU A 67 -2.11 -4.15 -10.79
N GLN A 68 -2.22 -5.47 -10.75
CA GLN A 68 -1.04 -6.35 -10.83
C GLN A 68 -0.49 -6.46 -12.27
N SER A 69 -1.36 -6.42 -13.28
CA SER A 69 -0.93 -6.39 -14.69
C SER A 69 -0.51 -5.00 -15.18
N CYS A 70 -0.77 -3.94 -14.41
CA CYS A 70 -0.41 -2.57 -14.78
C CYS A 70 1.10 -2.33 -14.75
N ALA A 71 1.65 -1.95 -15.90
CA ALA A 71 3.04 -1.52 -16.03
C ALA A 71 3.27 -0.18 -15.31
N PHE A 72 4.48 0.02 -14.79
CA PHE A 72 4.91 1.33 -14.33
C PHE A 72 5.14 2.27 -15.53
N HIS A 73 5.05 3.59 -15.33
CA HIS A 73 5.49 4.52 -16.37
C HIS A 73 7.02 4.50 -16.48
N ASP A 74 7.55 4.16 -17.66
CA ASP A 74 9.00 4.13 -17.92
C ASP A 74 9.60 5.51 -18.24
N ALA A 75 8.76 6.48 -18.59
CA ALA A 75 9.21 7.83 -18.92
C ALA A 75 9.67 8.55 -17.64
N PRO A 76 10.91 9.08 -17.57
CA PRO A 76 11.47 9.71 -16.36
C PRO A 76 10.59 10.83 -15.77
N GLN A 77 9.91 11.60 -16.62
CA GLN A 77 8.99 12.65 -16.18
C GLN A 77 7.67 12.14 -15.57
N MET A 78 7.29 10.88 -15.84
CA MET A 78 6.04 10.26 -15.35
C MET A 78 6.29 9.15 -14.32
N ALA A 79 7.50 8.61 -14.24
CA ALA A 79 7.98 7.67 -13.22
C ALA A 79 8.11 8.37 -11.85
N LYS A 80 6.97 8.83 -11.31
CA LYS A 80 6.93 9.42 -9.97
C LYS A 80 6.96 8.30 -8.95
N HIS A 81 8.15 8.07 -8.40
CA HIS A 81 8.33 7.22 -7.24
C HIS A 81 8.20 8.08 -5.98
N THR A 82 7.41 7.62 -5.03
CA THR A 82 7.15 8.32 -3.78
C THR A 82 7.25 7.33 -2.64
N ILE A 83 7.82 7.76 -1.52
CA ILE A 83 7.92 6.92 -0.34
C ILE A 83 6.74 7.22 0.57
N CYS A 84 5.92 6.22 0.82
CA CYS A 84 4.77 6.33 1.70
C CYS A 84 4.94 5.50 2.96
N THR A 85 4.41 6.01 4.06
CA THR A 85 4.24 5.28 5.31
C THR A 85 2.75 5.12 5.56
N PHE A 86 2.32 3.87 5.70
CA PHE A 86 0.95 3.49 5.99
C PHE A 86 0.88 2.84 7.38
N VAL A 87 -0.13 3.20 8.15
CA VAL A 87 -0.44 2.56 9.42
C VAL A 87 -1.83 1.94 9.31
N VAL A 88 -1.90 0.61 9.25
CA VAL A 88 -3.15 -0.14 9.15
C VAL A 88 -3.43 -0.85 10.45
N TYR A 89 -4.66 -0.76 10.91
CA TYR A 89 -5.15 -1.45 12.10
C TYR A 89 -6.24 -2.43 11.72
N THR A 90 -6.08 -3.69 12.13
CA THR A 90 -7.06 -4.75 11.88
C THR A 90 -7.50 -5.40 13.19
N VAL A 91 -8.79 -5.75 13.26
CA VAL A 91 -9.39 -6.53 14.34
C VAL A 91 -10.06 -7.74 13.69
N PRO A 92 -9.31 -8.85 13.47
CA PRO A 92 -9.79 -9.96 12.64
C PRO A 92 -11.09 -10.58 13.13
N TRP A 93 -11.28 -10.73 14.44
CA TRP A 93 -12.50 -11.31 15.03
C TRP A 93 -13.74 -10.42 14.91
N LEU A 94 -13.58 -9.15 14.55
CA LEU A 94 -14.69 -8.24 14.24
C LEU A 94 -14.80 -7.95 12.73
N ASN A 95 -13.95 -8.57 11.90
CA ASN A 95 -13.83 -8.28 10.47
C ASN A 95 -13.64 -6.78 10.17
N GLN A 96 -12.86 -6.07 11.00
CA GLN A 96 -12.60 -4.64 10.83
C GLN A 96 -11.16 -4.39 10.39
N THR A 97 -10.99 -3.53 9.38
CA THR A 97 -9.68 -3.00 8.96
C THR A 97 -9.81 -1.50 8.75
N LYS A 98 -8.86 -0.73 9.25
CA LYS A 98 -8.85 0.73 9.18
C LYS A 98 -7.48 1.25 8.81
N LEU A 99 -7.44 2.25 7.94
CA LEU A 99 -6.24 3.04 7.68
C LEU A 99 -6.17 4.13 8.73
N LEU A 100 -5.21 4.05 9.65
CA LEU A 100 -5.04 5.02 10.72
C LEU A 100 -4.21 6.23 10.26
N ASP A 101 -3.22 6.00 9.40
CA ASP A 101 -2.35 7.05 8.88
C ASP A 101 -1.83 6.68 7.49
N SER A 102 -1.63 7.70 6.66
CA SER A 102 -1.10 7.62 5.30
C SER A 102 -0.35 8.90 4.97
N SER A 103 0.98 8.83 5.02
CA SER A 103 1.86 9.97 4.75
C SER A 103 2.87 9.63 3.67
N CYS A 104 2.98 10.48 2.65
CA CYS A 104 3.88 10.29 1.51
C CYS A 104 4.83 11.48 1.37
N LYS A 105 6.08 11.20 1.00
CA LYS A 105 7.14 12.19 0.75
C LYS A 105 7.77 12.00 -0.62
#